data_AF-A0A1Q8BLD6-F1
#
_entry.id   AF-A0A1Q8BLD6-F1
#
_cell.length_a   1.000
_cell.length_b   1.000
_cell.length_c   1.000
_cell.angle_alpha   90.00
_cell.angle_beta   90.00
_cell.angle_gamma   90.00
#
_symmetry.space_group_name_H-M   'P 1'
#
loop_
_entity.id
_entity.type
_entity.pdbx_description
1 polymer ?
#
loop_
_entity_poly.entity_id
_entity_poly.type
_entity_poly.pdbx_seq_one_letter_code
_entity_poly.pdbx_strand_id
1 'polypeptide(L)' 'MNTQKVVLIDEPEISLHIDWQSLLIPEMVAQLQDRQIITCTHSPMIGADYEDQMSELEIKPTDKKRGSNEDAMEEIEENL' A
#
# COMPACT_ATOMS: atom_id res chain seq x y z
N MET A 1 -2.94 -20.50 19.36
CA MET A 1 -3.41 -19.21 18.78
C MET A 1 -2.76 -19.08 17.42
N ASN A 2 -3.52 -19.06 16.34
CA ASN A 2 -2.95 -18.90 15.00
C ASN A 2 -2.75 -17.40 14.77
N THR A 3 -1.50 -16.93 14.85
CA THR A 3 -1.18 -15.52 14.65
C THR A 3 -1.04 -15.29 13.16
N GLN A 4 -2.15 -14.96 12.48
CA GLN A 4 -2.10 -14.54 11.08
C GLN A 4 -1.20 -13.31 10.98
N LYS A 5 -0.12 -13.41 10.20
CA LYS A 5 0.83 -12.31 9.98
C LYS A 5 0.66 -11.77 8.57
N VAL A 6 0.76 -10.45 8.45
CA VAL A 6 0.71 -9.74 7.17
C VAL A 6 2.09 -9.14 6.90
N VAL A 7 2.53 -9.19 5.65
CA VAL A 7 3.74 -8.57 5.13
C VAL A 7 3.33 -7.44 4.20
N LEU A 8 3.78 -6.22 4.52
CA LEU A 8 3.53 -5.02 3.74
C LEU A 8 4.86 -4.56 3.14
N ILE A 9 4.92 -4.35 1.83
CA ILE A 9 6.12 -3.86 1.15
C ILE A 9 5.75 -2.77 0.15
N ASP A 10 6.46 -1.67 0.20
CA ASP A 10 6.34 -0.56 -0.73
C ASP A 10 7.58 -0.50 -1.62
N GLU A 11 7.35 -0.33 -2.92
CA GLU A 11 8.38 -0.27 -3.98
C GLU A 11 9.46 -1.37 -3.90
N PRO A 12 9.07 -2.67 -3.83
CA PRO A 12 10.04 -3.76 -3.77
C PRO A 12 10.97 -3.85 -4.99
N GLU A 13 10.59 -3.24 -6.11
CA GLU A 13 11.35 -3.23 -7.37
C GLU A 13 12.62 -2.37 -7.33
N ILE A 14 12.76 -1.49 -6.33
CA ILE A 14 13.88 -0.55 -6.28
C ILE A 14 15.20 -1.32 -6.25
N SER A 15 16.04 -1.04 -7.25
CA SER A 15 17.37 -1.66 -7.42
C SER A 15 17.35 -3.14 -7.84
N LEU A 16 16.22 -3.71 -8.27
CA LEU A 16 16.13 -5.07 -8.82
C LEU A 16 16.18 -5.08 -10.35
N HIS A 17 16.91 -6.06 -10.90
CA HIS A 17 16.84 -6.39 -12.34
C HIS A 17 15.43 -6.91 -12.70
N ILE A 18 14.99 -6.72 -13.95
CA ILE A 18 13.63 -7.07 -14.38
C ILE A 18 13.29 -8.55 -14.14
N ASP A 19 14.25 -9.44 -14.41
CA ASP A 19 14.09 -10.88 -14.16
C ASP A 19 13.92 -11.23 -12.67
N TRP A 20 14.42 -10.38 -11.77
CA TRP A 20 14.26 -10.58 -10.33
C TRP A 20 12.93 -10.02 -9.83
N GLN A 21 12.41 -8.98 -10.49
CA GLN A 21 11.09 -8.44 -10.17
C GLN A 21 10.00 -9.49 -10.42
N SER A 22 10.05 -10.22 -11.54
CA SER A 22 9.07 -11.29 -11.82
C SER A 22 9.15 -12.45 -10.86
N LEU A 23 10.33 -12.75 -10.32
CA LEU A 23 10.54 -13.84 -9.37
C LEU A 23 10.23 -13.47 -7.91
N LEU A 24 10.12 -12.19 -7.59
CA LEU A 24 10.02 -11.74 -6.20
C LEU A 24 8.80 -12.30 -5.47
N ILE A 25 7.59 -12.07 -6.00
CA ILE A 25 6.36 -12.51 -5.34
C ILE A 25 6.25 -14.04 -5.28
N PRO A 26 6.55 -14.80 -6.35
CA PRO A 26 6.62 -16.27 -6.28
C PRO A 26 7.54 -16.79 -5.18
N GLU A 27 8.75 -16.24 -5.06
CA GLU A 27 9.71 -16.64 -4.03
C GLU A 27 9.21 -16.29 -2.62
N MET A 28 8.61 -15.11 -2.46
CA MET A 28 8.01 -14.71 -1.18
C MET A 28 6.87 -15.65 -0.77
N VAL A 29 5.97 -16.01 -1.69
CA VAL A 29 4.87 -16.95 -1.42
C VAL A 29 5.41 -18.32 -1.00
N ALA A 30 6.45 -18.82 -1.66
CA ALA A 30 7.08 -20.09 -1.35
C ALA A 30 7.72 -20.12 0.06
N GLN A 31 8.35 -19.01 0.47
CA GLN A 31 9.09 -18.89 1.74
C GLN A 31 8.18 -18.51 2.93
N LEU A 32 7.19 -17.67 2.68
CA LEU A 32 6.41 -17.00 3.73
C LEU A 32 5.08 -17.68 4.05
N GLN A 33 4.88 -18.92 3.60
CA GLN A 33 3.73 -19.81 3.86
C GLN A 33 2.83 -19.37 5.04
N ASP A 34 1.52 -19.31 4.78
CA ASP A 34 0.47 -18.85 5.71
C ASP A 34 0.52 -17.35 6.08
N ARG A 35 1.17 -16.51 5.27
CA ARG A 35 1.16 -15.05 5.42
C ARG A 35 0.49 -14.36 4.24
N GLN A 36 -0.31 -13.34 4.54
CA GLN A 36 -0.80 -12.43 3.51
C GLN A 36 0.31 -11.47 3.12
N ILE A 37 0.57 -11.34 1.83
CA ILE A 37 1.52 -10.36 1.27
C ILE A 37 0.70 -9.28 0.57
N ILE A 38 0.97 -8.02 0.90
CA ILE A 38 0.39 -6.86 0.22
C ILE A 38 1.58 -6.01 -0.25
N THR A 39 1.62 -5.73 -1.55
CA THR A 39 2.69 -4.92 -2.14
C THR A 39 2.10 -3.75 -2.91
N CYS A 40 2.75 -2.60 -2.76
CA CYS A 40 2.57 -1.45 -3.63
C CYS A 40 3.76 -1.37 -4.57
N THR A 41 3.52 -1.23 -5.86
CA THR A 41 4.57 -1.24 -6.87
C THR A 41 4.17 -0.36 -8.05
N HIS A 42 5.17 0.28 -8.64
CA HIS A 42 5.07 0.96 -9.93
C HIS A 42 5.48 0.06 -11.09
N SER A 43 6.06 -1.11 -10.81
CA SER A 43 6.50 -2.06 -11.82
C SER A 43 5.40 -3.06 -12.17
N PRO A 44 4.96 -3.15 -13.44
CA PRO A 44 4.03 -4.20 -13.86
C PRO A 44 4.65 -5.60 -13.74
N MET A 45 5.99 -5.70 -13.65
CA MET A 45 6.68 -6.99 -13.59
C MET A 45 6.49 -7.70 -12.25
N ILE A 46 6.32 -6.96 -11.15
CA ILE A 46 6.12 -7.52 -9.81
C ILE A 46 4.81 -8.31 -9.72
N GLY A 47 3.75 -7.82 -10.40
CA GLY A 47 2.41 -8.39 -10.36
C GLY A 47 2.04 -9.26 -11.58
N ALA A 48 2.95 -9.48 -12.53
CA ALA A 48 2.64 -10.07 -13.83
C ALA A 48 1.94 -11.44 -13.77
N ASP A 49 2.31 -12.30 -12.81
CA ASP A 49 1.70 -13.63 -12.62
C ASP A 49 0.48 -13.61 -11.69
N TYR A 50 0.06 -12.43 -11.22
CA TYR A 50 -0.95 -12.25 -10.18
C TYR A 50 -2.03 -11.23 -10.58
N GLU A 51 -2.41 -11.20 -11.86
CA GLU A 51 -3.41 -10.26 -12.41
C GLU A 51 -4.73 -10.27 -11.64
N ASP A 52 -5.21 -11.46 -11.25
CA ASP A 52 -6.46 -11.62 -10.47
C ASP A 52 -6.36 -11.05 -9.05
N GLN A 53 -5.14 -10.82 -8.54
CA GLN A 53 -4.87 -10.27 -7.21
C GLN A 53 -4.39 -8.83 -7.25
N MET A 54 -4.33 -8.19 -8.43
CA MET A 54 -3.96 -6.78 -8.56
C MET A 54 -5.16 -5.86 -8.33
N SER A 55 -4.91 -4.71 -7.74
CA SER A 55 -5.90 -3.65 -7.57
C SER A 55 -5.30 -2.32 -8.01
N GLU A 56 -5.94 -1.68 -8.98
CA GLU A 56 -5.53 -0.36 -9.44
C GLU A 56 -5.82 0.69 -8.37
N LEU A 57 -4.84 1.56 -8.12
CA LEU A 57 -4.99 2.66 -7.17
C LEU A 57 -5.63 3.86 -7.86
N GLU A 58 -6.93 4.04 -7.67
CA GLU A 58 -7.63 5.27 -8.05
C GLU A 58 -7.36 6.40 -7.04
N ILE A 59 -6.57 7.41 -7.44
CA ILE A 59 -6.36 8.60 -6.59
C ILE A 59 -7.59 9.50 -6.68
N LYS A 60 -8.32 9.60 -5.56
CA LYS A 60 -9.40 10.58 -5.39
C LYS A 60 -8.86 11.72 -4.52
N PRO A 61 -8.82 12.98 -5.02
CA PRO A 61 -8.45 14.12 -4.20
C PRO A 61 -9.33 14.17 -2.97
N THR A 62 -8.72 14.27 -1.80
CA THR A 62 -9.47 14.52 -0.57
C THR A 62 -10.04 15.92 -0.64
N ASP A 63 -11.37 16.05 -0.60
CA ASP A 63 -12.02 17.35 -0.44
C ASP A 63 -11.49 18.00 0.83
N LYS A 64 -10.76 19.12 0.68
CA LYS A 64 -10.16 19.89 1.78
C LYS A 64 -11.18 20.47 2.78
N LYS A 65 -12.48 20.22 2.63
CA LYS A 65 -13.55 20.64 3.56
C LYS A 65 -13.67 19.70 4.78
N ARG A 66 -12.54 19.31 5.36
CA ARG A 66 -12.54 18.58 6.64
C ARG A 66 -11.65 19.34 7.61
N GLY A 67 -12.24 20.40 8.18
CA GLY A 67 -11.76 21.19 9.32
C GLY A 67 -10.35 21.74 9.15
N SER A 68 -10.23 22.95 8.60
CA SER A 68 -9.09 23.80 8.96
C SER A 68 -9.08 23.96 10.47
N ASN A 69 -7.92 23.80 11.12
CA ASN A 69 -7.74 24.20 12.53
C ASN A 69 -8.06 25.69 12.76
N GLU A 70 -8.21 26.48 11.69
CA GLU A 70 -8.67 27.87 11.72
C GLU A 70 -10.12 27.98 12.19
N ASP A 71 -11.01 27.05 11.78
CA ASP A 71 -12.42 27.03 12.17
C ASP A 71 -12.59 26.77 13.69
N ALA A 72 -11.69 25.96 14.28
CA ALA A 72 -11.69 25.68 15.71
C ALA A 72 -11.13 26.84 16.55
N MET A 73 -10.29 27.71 15.98
CA MET A 73 -9.79 28.91 16.66
C MET A 73 -10.82 30.04 16.65
N GLU A 74 -11.57 30.22 15.56
CA GLU A 74 -12.69 31.18 15.51
C GLU A 74 -13.80 30.82 16.53
N GLU A 75 -14.13 29.53 16.67
CA GLU A 75 -15.15 29.07 17.63
C GLU A 75 -14.72 29.26 19.11
N ILE A 76 -13.41 29.31 19.39
CA ILE A 76 -12.88 29.58 20.73
C ILE A 76 -12.86 31.09 21.02
N GLU A 77 -12.57 31.94 20.02
CA GLU A 77 -12.59 33.40 20.19
C GLU A 77 -14.01 33.97 20.33
N GLU A 78 -15.02 33.39 19.67
CA GLU A 78 -16.43 33.82 19.84
C GLU A 78 -17.04 33.41 21.20
N ASN A 79 -16.43 32.44 21.89
CA ASN A 79 -16.89 31.94 23.19
C ASN A 79 -16.07 32.47 24.40
N LEU A 80 -15.21 33.48 24.18
CA LEU A 80 -14.49 34.26 25.19
C LEU A 80 -15.06 35.68 25.30
#